data_AF-A0A7C4VSY6-F1
#
_entry.id   AF-A0A7C4VSY6-F1
#
_cell.length_a   1.000
_cell.length_b   1.000
_cell.length_c   1.000
_cell.angle_alpha   90.00
_cell.angle_beta   90.00
_cell.angle_gamma   90.00
#
_symmetry.space_group_name_H-M   'P 1'
#
loop_
_entity.id
_entity.type
_entity.pdbx_description
1 polymer ?
#
loop_
_entity_poly.entity_id
_entity_poly.type
_entity_poly.pdbx_seq_one_letter_code
_entity_poly.pdbx_strand_id
1 'polypeptide(L)'
;MKAPAVVVATLASGNNVVKGAPLVCAANGKLKAAATISVIVPSGSTQVTSNAAQPDLQEIGSIPPYGPIVAYAEESVDASAADKSIMVRLVI
;
A
#
# COMPACT_ATOMS: atom_id res chain seq x y z
N MET A 1 11.03 22.63 -4.00
CA MET A 1 10.38 21.30 -4.07
C MET A 1 11.48 20.28 -4.23
N LYS A 2 11.67 19.38 -3.26
CA LYS A 2 12.66 18.29 -3.38
C LYS A 2 12.11 17.31 -4.40
N ALA A 3 12.86 17.01 -5.47
CA ALA A 3 12.41 16.08 -6.49
C ALA A 3 12.10 14.71 -5.84
N PRO A 4 11.11 13.96 -6.34
CA PRO A 4 10.83 12.62 -5.83
C PRO A 4 12.08 11.74 -5.99
N ALA A 5 12.56 11.19 -4.87
CA ALA A 5 13.72 10.30 -4.89
C ALA A 5 13.31 8.92 -5.41
N VAL A 6 13.87 8.53 -6.56
CA VAL A 6 13.73 7.17 -7.10
C VAL A 6 14.94 6.37 -6.68
N VAL A 7 14.71 5.24 -6.02
CA VAL A 7 15.76 4.37 -5.50
C VAL A 7 15.49 2.92 -5.87
N VAL A 8 16.54 2.10 -5.86
CA VAL A 8 16.41 0.65 -5.96
C VAL A 8 16.24 0.09 -4.54
N ALA A 9 15.16 -0.64 -4.31
CA ALA A 9 14.85 -1.32 -3.06
C ALA A 9 14.68 -2.83 -3.31
N THR A 10 14.42 -3.59 -2.25
CA THR A 10 14.17 -5.03 -2.33
C THR A 10 12.71 -5.35 -2.05
N LEU A 11 12.01 -5.93 -3.01
CA LEU A 11 10.67 -6.51 -2.86
C LEU A 11 10.79 -7.92 -2.27
N ALA A 12 10.05 -8.17 -1.19
CA ALA A 12 10.05 -9.45 -0.51
C ALA A 12 9.39 -10.56 -1.36
N SER A 13 9.94 -11.76 -1.31
CA SER A 13 9.37 -12.94 -1.98
C SER A 13 7.87 -13.12 -1.68
N GLY A 14 7.11 -13.58 -2.67
CA GLY A 14 5.66 -13.76 -2.58
C GLY A 14 4.83 -12.48 -2.82
N ASN A 15 5.47 -11.36 -3.19
CA ASN A 15 4.78 -10.12 -3.53
C ASN A 15 4.95 -9.80 -5.01
N ASN A 16 3.83 -9.69 -5.71
CA ASN A 16 3.81 -9.28 -7.11
C ASN A 16 3.17 -7.90 -7.19
N VAL A 17 3.85 -6.98 -7.88
CA VAL A 17 3.44 -5.58 -7.93
C VAL A 17 3.48 -5.07 -9.36
N VAL A 18 2.53 -4.19 -9.67
CA VAL A 18 2.50 -3.45 -10.92
C VAL A 18 3.03 -2.03 -10.69
N LYS A 19 3.50 -1.37 -11.75
CA LYS A 19 3.87 0.04 -11.67
C LYS A 19 2.73 0.86 -11.06
N GLY A 20 3.07 1.73 -10.11
CA GLY A 20 2.13 2.55 -9.34
C GLY A 20 1.58 1.89 -8.07
N ALA A 21 1.87 0.60 -7.83
CA ALA A 21 1.40 -0.08 -6.63
C ALA A 21 1.96 0.57 -5.35
N PRO A 22 1.13 0.79 -4.31
CA PRO A 22 1.59 1.26 -3.01
C PRO A 22 2.36 0.16 -2.26
N LEU A 23 3.48 0.55 -1.65
CA LEU A 23 4.38 -0.35 -0.91
C LEU A 23 4.51 0.08 0.55
N VAL A 24 4.60 -0.92 1.43
CA VAL A 24 4.84 -0.76 2.87
C VAL A 24 6.10 -1.52 3.27
N CYS A 25 6.66 -1.18 4.42
CA CYS A 25 7.81 -1.91 4.97
C CYS A 25 7.44 -3.36 5.29
N ALA A 26 8.28 -4.29 4.84
CA ALA A 26 8.30 -5.67 5.28
C ALA A 26 9.44 -5.88 6.29
N ALA A 27 9.62 -7.12 6.74
CA ALA A 27 10.74 -7.48 7.59
C ALA A 27 12.09 -7.26 6.90
N ASN A 28 13.14 -7.02 7.69
CA ASN A 28 14.54 -6.93 7.24
C ASN A 28 14.79 -5.83 6.18
N GLY A 29 14.07 -4.71 6.25
CA GLY A 29 14.26 -3.57 5.34
C GLY A 29 13.74 -3.80 3.92
N LYS A 30 12.98 -4.88 3.69
CA LYS A 30 12.35 -5.16 2.41
C LYS A 30 11.02 -4.42 2.28
N LEU A 31 10.45 -4.44 1.09
CA LEU A 31 9.12 -3.91 0.77
C LEU A 31 8.15 -5.05 0.48
N LYS A 32 6.86 -4.80 0.74
CA LYS A 32 5.75 -5.66 0.34
C LYS A 32 4.61 -4.82 -0.20
N ALA A 33 3.70 -5.44 -0.95
CA ALA A 33 2.50 -4.77 -1.42
C ALA A 33 1.66 -4.29 -0.21
N ALA A 34 1.16 -3.06 -0.27
CA ALA A 34 0.18 -2.60 0.71
C ALA A 34 -1.10 -3.44 0.58
N ALA A 35 -1.71 -3.81 1.71
CA ALA A 35 -3.02 -4.42 1.66
C ALA A 35 -4.07 -3.37 1.32
N THR A 36 -5.06 -3.75 0.51
CA THR A 36 -6.25 -2.92 0.31
C THR A 36 -6.93 -2.70 1.66
N ILE A 37 -7.15 -1.43 2.02
CA ILE A 37 -8.05 -1.09 3.12
C ILE A 37 -9.46 -1.39 2.62
N SER A 38 -10.08 -2.45 3.12
CA SER A 38 -11.50 -2.69 2.94
C SER A 38 -12.22 -2.50 4.26
N VAL A 39 -13.19 -1.62 4.27
CA VAL A 39 -14.09 -1.41 5.40
C VAL A 39 -15.29 -2.29 5.18
N ILE A 40 -15.37 -3.40 5.89
CA ILE A 40 -16.56 -4.24 5.91
C ILE A 40 -17.32 -3.88 7.17
N VAL A 41 -18.48 -3.23 7.03
CA VAL A 41 -19.44 -3.04 8.13
C VAL A 41 -20.38 -4.25 8.11
N PRO A 42 -20.25 -5.22 9.03
CA PRO A 42 -21.17 -6.35 9.09
C PRO A 42 -22.55 -5.85 9.49
N SER A 43 -23.60 -6.39 8.88
CA SER A 43 -24.96 -6.14 9.34
C SER A 43 -25.09 -6.56 10.82
N GLY A 44 -25.47 -5.61 11.68
CA GLY A 44 -25.65 -5.84 13.13
C GLY A 44 -24.54 -5.30 14.05
N SER A 45 -23.47 -4.70 13.52
CA SER A 45 -22.55 -3.86 14.33
C SER A 45 -23.08 -2.43 14.44
N THR A 46 -22.62 -1.65 15.44
CA THR A 46 -23.07 -0.29 15.73
C THR A 46 -23.11 0.58 14.46
N GLN A 47 -24.28 1.18 14.21
CA GLN A 47 -24.59 1.92 12.99
C GLN A 47 -23.69 3.16 12.87
N VAL A 48 -22.86 3.22 11.82
CA VAL A 48 -22.17 4.46 11.43
C VAL A 48 -23.15 5.26 10.57
N THR A 49 -23.82 6.25 11.16
CA THR A 49 -24.75 7.11 10.43
C THR A 49 -23.96 8.15 9.65
N SER A 50 -24.03 8.11 8.31
CA SER A 50 -23.56 9.20 7.45
C SER A 50 -24.73 10.07 7.05
N ASN A 51 -24.58 11.38 7.23
CA ASN A 51 -25.58 12.38 6.87
C ASN A 51 -25.33 12.91 5.44
N ALA A 52 -24.27 12.45 4.77
CA ALA A 52 -23.87 12.88 3.45
C ALA A 52 -24.62 12.09 2.37
N ALA A 53 -25.12 12.80 1.35
CA ALA A 53 -25.77 12.21 0.17
C ALA A 53 -24.77 11.58 -0.82
N GLN A 54 -23.79 10.83 -0.33
CA GLN A 54 -22.75 10.20 -1.14
C GLN A 54 -22.79 8.67 -1.01
N PRO A 55 -22.64 7.92 -2.11
CA PRO A 55 -22.72 6.46 -2.11
C PRO A 55 -21.55 5.77 -1.41
N ASP A 56 -20.47 6.47 -1.07
CA ASP A 56 -19.26 5.89 -0.50
C ASP A 56 -18.88 6.58 0.83
N LEU A 57 -18.77 5.77 1.89
CA LEU A 57 -18.10 6.16 3.12
C LEU A 57 -16.59 6.17 2.87
N GLN A 58 -15.97 7.36 2.88
CA GLN A 58 -14.52 7.48 2.83
C GLN A 58 -13.97 7.55 4.27
N GLU A 59 -13.31 6.50 4.73
CA GLU A 59 -12.53 6.55 5.98
C GLU A 59 -11.27 7.38 5.77
N ILE A 60 -11.31 8.65 6.14
CA ILE A 60 -10.13 9.51 6.17
C ILE A 60 -9.26 9.09 7.38
N GLY A 61 -8.03 8.65 7.11
CA GLY A 61 -7.03 8.40 8.14
C GLY A 61 -6.87 6.94 8.58
N SER A 62 -7.49 5.97 7.90
CA SER A 62 -7.17 4.56 8.13
C SER A 62 -5.76 4.24 7.60
N ILE A 63 -4.90 3.76 8.49
CA ILE A 63 -3.57 3.26 8.12
C ILE A 63 -3.77 1.88 7.47
N PRO A 64 -3.19 1.60 6.30
CA PRO A 64 -3.27 0.28 5.69
C PRO A 64 -2.85 -0.82 6.68
N PRO A 65 -3.43 -2.02 6.57
CA PRO A 65 -2.82 -3.17 7.22
C PRO A 65 -1.34 -3.20 6.83
N TYR A 66 -0.47 -3.37 7.83
CA TYR A 66 1.00 -3.32 7.71
C TYR A 66 1.67 -1.94 7.70
N GLY A 67 0.93 -0.86 7.99
CA GLY A 67 1.51 0.45 8.29
C GLY A 67 1.40 1.48 7.15
N PRO A 68 2.09 2.62 7.28
CA PRO A 68 2.02 3.70 6.28
C PRO A 68 2.67 3.29 4.96
N ILE A 69 2.17 3.87 3.87
CA ILE A 69 2.78 3.74 2.55
C ILE A 69 4.11 4.51 2.56
N VAL A 70 5.20 3.82 2.22
CA VAL A 70 6.56 4.38 2.22
C VAL A 70 7.10 4.64 0.82
N ALA A 71 6.55 3.96 -0.19
CA ALA A 71 6.97 4.11 -1.58
C ALA A 71 5.89 3.68 -2.56
N TYR A 72 6.04 4.09 -3.82
CA TYR A 72 5.27 3.60 -4.96
C TYR A 72 6.19 2.89 -5.96
N ALA A 73 5.74 1.76 -6.51
CA ALA A 73 6.49 1.02 -7.51
C ALA A 73 6.64 1.85 -8.80
N GLU A 74 7.86 1.98 -9.33
CA GLU A 74 8.11 2.63 -10.63
C GLU A 74 8.19 1.63 -11.79
N GLU A 75 8.09 0.34 -11.49
CA GLU A 75 8.08 -0.77 -12.45
C GLU A 75 7.21 -1.92 -11.95
N SER A 76 6.86 -2.83 -12.85
CA SER A 76 6.16 -4.07 -12.51
C SER A 76 7.17 -5.17 -12.23
N VAL A 77 7.04 -5.85 -11.08
CA VAL A 77 7.96 -6.92 -10.65
C VAL A 77 7.15 -8.10 -10.11
N ASP A 78 7.44 -9.29 -10.62
CA ASP A 78 6.94 -10.56 -10.09
C ASP A 78 8.00 -11.16 -9.15
N ALA A 79 7.85 -10.99 -7.84
CA ALA A 79 8.73 -11.60 -6.83
C ALA A 79 8.13 -12.88 -6.23
N SER A 80 7.29 -13.61 -6.97
CA SER A 80 6.59 -14.82 -6.49
C SER A 80 7.52 -15.87 -5.85
N ALA A 81 8.69 -16.12 -6.44
CA ALA A 81 9.59 -17.19 -6.02
C ALA A 81 10.78 -16.75 -5.14
N ALA A 82 11.19 -15.49 -5.18
CA ALA A 82 12.37 -14.99 -4.50
C ALA A 82 12.30 -13.47 -4.33
N ASP A 83 13.09 -12.93 -3.40
CA ASP A 83 13.25 -11.48 -3.28
C ASP A 83 13.81 -10.90 -4.59
N LYS A 84 13.30 -9.73 -4.99
CA LYS A 84 13.76 -9.06 -6.21
C LYS A 84 14.06 -7.60 -5.98
N SER A 85 14.98 -7.07 -6.76
CA SER A 85 15.20 -5.61 -6.79
C SER A 85 14.01 -4.95 -7.49
N ILE A 86 13.64 -3.77 -7.02
CA ILE A 86 12.57 -2.95 -7.59
C ILE A 86 12.93 -1.46 -7.50
N MET A 87 12.71 -0.73 -8.59
CA MET A 87 12.73 0.73 -8.61
C MET A 87 11.46 1.29 -8.00
N VAL A 88 11.62 2.17 -7.01
CA VAL A 88 10.52 2.76 -6.27
C VAL A 88 10.72 4.26 -6.12
N ARG A 89 9.60 4.99 -6.09
CA ARG A 89 9.56 6.40 -5.74
C ARG A 89 9.21 6.52 -4.26
N LEU A 90 10.15 7.06 -3.47
CA LEU A 90 9.97 7.24 -2.04
C LEU A 90 8.93 8.32 -1.73
N VAL A 91 8.16 8.09 -0.68
CA VAL A 91 7.28 9.08 -0.07
C VAL A 91 8.07 9.76 1.05
N ILE A 92 8.67 10.91 0.76
CA ILE A 92 9.48 11.73 1.68
C ILE A 92 9.09 13.20 1.59
#